data_AF-A0A552AY68-F1
#
_entry.id   AF-A0A552AY68-F1
#
_cell.length_a   1.000
_cell.length_b   1.000
_cell.length_c   1.000
_cell.angle_alpha   90.00
_cell.angle_beta   90.00
_cell.angle_gamma   90.00
#
_symmetry.space_group_name_H-M   'P 1'
#
loop_
_entity.id
_entity.type
_entity.pdbx_description
1 polymer ?
#
loop_
_entity_poly.entity_id
_entity_poly.type
_entity_poly.pdbx_seq_one_letter_code
_entity_poly.pdbx_strand_id
1 'polypeptide(L)'
;MLKKVNYLRSLSCFLAIILWSSPLGINSSLAVNDNCQLSESEIKQQENLRQTSPQEYNILLQKYAEQLRFCRSRHWLQEQAIWLRLYSCDTRPGSIESILDRIVAKGYNIVYLEVFADGQVLLPPNNNPTVWDSVIKNPGAGNVDLLAQAIEQGHKRGLKVYAWLFSLNFGYAYSLKPERQEVLARNGKGQDSTSFVDDRSQTFVDPYSNQARQDYLILLEAILQRRPDGVLFDYIRYPRGTGVDSVADNVQDLWIFSPASRQALINRGLNNKGKFLIERYLTRGQISPDDIVEADRLYPQETAPLWQGRIPLEEEMKQSVKTRFDRLKLELWFLTVAHAAQGVIDYISYFSALVERQGIPAGAVFFPDGNRLVGNQGFDSRLQAWDSFPASLEWHPMSYANCNDTTCVVNQIKRVVASRGNQTPVIPALAGLWGQPYNNRPSLEVQMAAIRLAFPSIDSISHFAFSWQEPQFDRARRFCQM
;
A
#
# COMPACT_ATOMS: atom_id res chain seq x y z
N MET A 1 -79.29 -26.94 46.30
CA MET A 1 -78.19 -26.27 45.57
C MET A 1 -78.56 -26.20 44.09
N LEU A 2 -79.64 -25.53 43.67
CA LEU A 2 -79.82 -24.08 43.41
C LEU A 2 -78.72 -23.53 42.47
N LYS A 3 -78.96 -23.55 41.13
CA LYS A 3 -79.57 -22.46 40.31
C LYS A 3 -78.67 -21.21 40.28
N LYS A 4 -78.44 -20.45 39.20
CA LYS A 4 -78.78 -20.42 37.76
C LYS A 4 -78.27 -19.02 37.30
N VAL A 5 -78.07 -18.83 35.99
CA VAL A 5 -78.14 -17.53 35.26
C VAL A 5 -76.86 -16.68 35.11
N ASN A 6 -76.47 -16.55 33.82
CA ASN A 6 -76.02 -15.39 33.02
C ASN A 6 -75.91 -14.00 33.69
N TYR A 7 -75.01 -13.15 33.18
CA TYR A 7 -75.40 -11.95 32.39
C TYR A 7 -74.17 -11.21 31.83
N LEU A 8 -74.21 -10.88 30.54
CA LEU A 8 -73.51 -9.75 29.94
C LEU A 8 -73.93 -8.46 30.66
N ARG A 9 -73.01 -7.49 30.81
CA ARG A 9 -73.28 -6.09 30.43
C ARG A 9 -72.02 -5.22 30.43
N SER A 10 -71.82 -4.61 29.27
CA SER A 10 -71.14 -3.34 29.03
C SER A 10 -71.49 -2.29 30.09
N LEU A 11 -70.49 -1.50 30.52
CA LEU A 11 -70.69 -0.12 30.93
C LEU A 11 -69.43 0.69 30.58
N SER A 12 -69.57 1.57 29.60
CA SER A 12 -68.66 2.67 29.35
C SER A 12 -68.76 3.67 30.50
N CYS A 13 -67.62 4.10 31.05
CA CYS A 13 -67.57 5.27 31.92
C CYS A 13 -66.40 6.16 31.49
N PHE A 14 -66.76 7.36 31.03
CA PHE A 14 -65.86 8.48 30.82
C PHE A 14 -65.29 8.92 32.17
N LEU A 15 -63.96 9.02 32.27
CA LEU A 15 -63.32 9.94 33.21
C LEU A 15 -62.15 10.61 32.51
N ALA A 16 -62.32 11.90 32.26
CA ALA A 16 -61.25 12.81 31.88
C ALA A 16 -60.41 13.12 33.12
N ILE A 17 -59.10 12.88 33.04
CA ILE A 17 -58.12 13.49 33.93
C ILE A 17 -57.02 14.09 33.06
N ILE A 18 -56.79 15.38 33.32
CA ILE A 18 -55.92 16.31 32.63
C ILE A 18 -54.56 16.36 33.36
N LEU A 19 -53.48 16.51 32.57
CA LEU A 19 -52.09 16.88 32.90
C LEU A 19 -51.21 15.79 33.57
N TRP A 20 -50.08 15.45 32.95
CA TRP A 20 -48.80 16.18 33.12
C TRP A 20 -47.81 15.70 32.06
N SER A 21 -47.28 16.67 31.32
CA SER A 21 -46.22 16.54 30.33
C SER A 21 -44.87 16.28 31.01
N SER A 22 -44.20 15.19 30.62
CA SER A 22 -42.75 15.03 30.78
C SER A 22 -42.16 14.54 29.45
N PRO A 23 -41.47 15.39 28.67
CA PRO A 23 -40.73 14.94 27.50
C PRO A 23 -39.30 14.65 27.93
N LEU A 24 -39.00 13.39 28.28
CA LEU A 24 -37.62 12.91 28.39
C LEU A 24 -37.50 11.57 27.66
N GLY A 25 -37.86 11.61 26.38
CA GLY A 25 -37.29 10.71 25.39
C GLY A 25 -36.24 11.50 24.62
N ILE A 26 -35.00 11.53 25.10
CA ILE A 26 -33.85 11.92 24.28
C ILE A 26 -33.63 10.78 23.28
N ASN A 27 -34.46 10.71 22.24
CA ASN A 27 -34.07 10.12 20.97
C ASN A 27 -33.27 11.21 20.24
N SER A 28 -32.06 11.48 20.71
CA SER A 28 -31.07 12.15 19.87
C SER A 28 -30.60 11.13 18.85
N SER A 29 -31.39 10.91 17.80
CA SER A 29 -30.79 10.55 16.52
C SER A 29 -29.96 11.77 16.10
N LEU A 30 -28.72 11.84 16.60
CA LEU A 30 -27.71 12.71 16.02
C LEU A 30 -27.68 12.34 14.53
N ALA A 31 -28.18 13.25 13.69
CA ALA A 31 -28.23 13.06 12.26
C ALA A 31 -26.79 13.09 11.76
N VAL A 32 -26.16 11.93 11.74
CA VAL A 32 -24.87 11.75 11.09
C VAL A 32 -25.15 11.82 9.59
N ASN A 33 -24.37 12.63 8.86
CA ASN A 33 -24.52 12.70 7.41
C ASN A 33 -24.15 11.36 6.75
N ASP A 34 -24.48 11.19 5.47
CA ASP A 34 -24.21 9.95 4.72
C ASP A 34 -22.72 9.53 4.67
N ASN A 35 -21.82 10.43 5.06
CA ASN A 35 -20.37 10.25 5.09
C ASN A 35 -19.80 10.07 6.51
N CYS A 36 -20.65 9.90 7.52
CA CYS A 36 -20.25 9.68 8.90
C CYS A 36 -19.46 10.84 9.55
N GLN A 37 -19.66 12.08 9.11
CA GLN A 37 -18.91 13.24 9.58
C GLN A 37 -19.56 13.90 10.80
N LEU A 38 -18.73 14.53 11.64
CA LEU A 38 -19.16 15.35 12.75
C LEU A 38 -19.55 16.77 12.28
N SER A 39 -20.50 17.38 12.97
CA SER A 39 -20.87 18.79 12.77
C SER A 39 -19.78 19.75 13.27
N GLU A 40 -19.78 21.00 12.77
CA GLU A 40 -18.85 22.03 13.25
C GLU A 40 -18.98 22.30 14.76
N SER A 41 -20.18 22.18 15.33
CA SER A 41 -20.40 22.33 16.77
C SER A 41 -19.77 21.19 17.58
N GLU A 42 -19.87 19.96 17.08
CA GLU A 42 -19.26 18.77 17.72
C GLU A 42 -17.73 18.86 17.68
N ILE A 43 -17.17 19.35 16.58
CA ILE A 43 -15.72 19.58 16.41
C ILE A 43 -15.24 20.66 17.38
N LYS A 44 -15.91 21.82 17.44
CA LYS A 44 -15.54 22.91 18.37
C LYS A 44 -15.63 22.47 19.82
N GLN A 45 -16.66 21.70 20.18
CA GLN A 45 -16.79 21.14 21.52
C GLN A 45 -15.62 20.21 21.87
N GLN A 46 -15.25 19.32 20.95
CA GLN A 46 -14.11 18.41 21.14
C GLN A 46 -12.80 19.15 21.32
N GLU A 47 -12.54 20.17 20.49
CA GLU A 47 -11.33 20.99 20.58
C GLU A 47 -11.25 21.75 21.92
N ASN A 48 -12.38 22.31 22.39
CA ASN A 48 -12.45 22.99 23.68
C ASN A 48 -12.20 22.03 24.85
N LEU A 49 -12.87 20.87 24.88
CA LEU A 49 -12.71 19.89 25.96
C LEU A 49 -11.29 19.31 26.03
N ARG A 50 -10.64 19.09 24.87
CA ARG A 50 -9.22 18.67 24.83
C ARG A 50 -8.29 19.61 25.60
N GLN A 51 -8.61 20.91 25.62
CA GLN A 51 -7.80 21.94 26.29
C GLN A 51 -8.23 22.18 27.75
N THR A 52 -9.50 21.94 28.08
CA THR A 52 -10.11 22.42 29.34
C THR A 52 -10.48 21.32 30.32
N SER A 53 -10.87 20.13 29.86
CA SER A 53 -11.37 19.04 30.72
C SER A 53 -11.00 17.67 30.14
N PRO A 54 -9.83 17.10 30.51
CA PRO A 54 -9.37 15.81 30.00
C PRO A 54 -10.33 14.64 30.27
N GLN A 55 -11.06 14.68 31.40
CA GLN A 55 -12.02 13.63 31.76
C GLN A 55 -13.24 13.65 30.84
N GLU A 56 -13.85 14.82 30.64
CA GLU A 56 -14.97 15.00 29.71
C GLU A 56 -14.56 14.73 28.27
N TYR A 57 -13.35 15.13 27.90
CA TYR A 57 -12.77 14.83 26.59
C TYR A 57 -12.72 13.31 26.34
N ASN A 58 -12.22 12.52 27.29
CA ASN A 58 -12.16 11.06 27.15
C ASN A 58 -13.55 10.41 27.02
N ILE A 59 -14.55 10.91 27.74
CA ILE A 59 -15.94 10.44 27.60
C ILE A 59 -16.46 10.78 26.20
N LEU A 60 -16.16 11.99 25.70
CA LEU A 60 -16.56 12.42 24.36
C LEU A 60 -15.92 11.55 23.26
N LEU A 61 -14.65 11.15 23.42
CA LEU A 61 -13.97 10.26 22.47
C LEU A 61 -14.70 8.92 22.32
N GLN A 62 -15.13 8.31 23.43
CA GLN A 62 -15.88 7.05 23.40
C GLN A 62 -17.23 7.21 22.69
N LYS A 63 -17.96 8.29 22.98
CA LYS A 63 -19.23 8.63 22.31
C LYS A 63 -19.03 8.76 20.79
N TYR A 64 -18.03 9.50 20.34
CA TYR A 64 -17.79 9.69 18.91
C TYR A 64 -17.31 8.41 18.23
N ALA A 65 -16.51 7.58 18.90
CA ALA A 65 -16.13 6.26 18.40
C ALA A 65 -17.35 5.34 18.18
N GLU A 66 -18.30 5.33 19.13
CA GLU A 66 -19.56 4.59 19.02
C GLU A 66 -20.44 5.12 17.87
N GLN A 67 -20.60 6.45 17.78
CA GLN A 67 -21.36 7.11 16.72
C GLN A 67 -20.80 6.78 15.33
N LEU A 68 -19.48 6.87 15.16
CA LEU A 68 -18.81 6.56 13.90
C LEU A 68 -19.00 5.09 13.50
N ARG A 69 -18.76 4.16 14.44
CA ARG A 69 -18.96 2.72 14.22
C ARG A 69 -20.40 2.38 13.87
N PHE A 70 -21.36 2.98 14.58
CA PHE A 70 -22.78 2.79 14.30
C PHE A 70 -23.15 3.32 12.91
N CYS A 71 -22.65 4.50 12.52
CA CYS A 71 -22.84 5.03 11.18
C CYS A 71 -22.25 4.08 10.12
N ARG A 72 -20.97 3.71 10.23
CA ARG A 72 -20.28 2.85 9.25
C ARG A 72 -20.96 1.49 9.05
N SER A 73 -21.53 0.91 10.10
CA SER A 73 -22.23 -0.39 9.98
C SER A 73 -23.59 -0.29 9.26
N ARG A 74 -24.16 0.91 9.07
CA ARG A 74 -25.45 1.14 8.39
C ARG A 74 -25.31 1.72 6.98
N HIS A 75 -24.12 2.17 6.60
CA HIS A 75 -23.85 2.73 5.28
C HIS A 75 -23.09 1.72 4.40
N TRP A 76 -23.11 1.96 3.09
CA TRP A 76 -22.44 1.08 2.12
C TRP A 76 -20.93 1.04 2.32
N LEU A 77 -20.33 2.17 2.71
CA LEU A 77 -18.89 2.31 2.93
C LEU A 77 -18.59 2.01 4.39
N GLN A 78 -18.28 0.75 4.65
CA GLN A 78 -17.97 0.19 5.97
C GLN A 78 -16.60 0.67 6.46
N GLU A 79 -15.62 0.72 5.56
CA GLU A 79 -14.26 1.14 5.90
C GLU A 79 -13.84 2.35 5.05
N GLN A 80 -13.41 3.41 5.74
CA GLN A 80 -12.86 4.58 5.12
C GLN A 80 -11.54 4.94 5.77
N ALA A 81 -10.46 4.85 4.99
CA ALA A 81 -9.10 5.09 5.45
C ALA A 81 -8.52 6.42 4.96
N ILE A 82 -7.58 6.97 5.72
CA ILE A 82 -6.79 8.15 5.33
C ILE A 82 -5.29 7.84 5.44
N TRP A 83 -4.52 8.27 4.46
CA TRP A 83 -3.06 8.17 4.47
C TRP A 83 -2.46 9.34 5.26
N LEU A 84 -1.70 9.06 6.30
CA LEU A 84 -1.20 10.03 7.28
C LEU A 84 0.33 9.94 7.43
N ARG A 85 0.99 11.09 7.31
CA ARG A 85 2.40 11.27 7.70
C ARG A 85 2.49 11.99 9.05
N LEU A 86 3.34 11.49 9.93
CA LEU A 86 3.76 12.18 11.16
C LEU A 86 5.17 12.76 11.00
N TYR A 87 5.45 13.80 11.78
CA TYR A 87 6.68 14.57 11.75
C TYR A 87 7.29 14.65 13.14
N SER A 88 8.57 15.03 13.22
CA SER A 88 9.28 15.23 14.49
C SER A 88 8.50 16.14 15.46
N CYS A 89 7.83 17.18 14.97
CA CYS A 89 7.06 18.10 15.81
C CYS A 89 5.78 17.51 16.42
N ASP A 90 5.30 16.37 15.93
CA ASP A 90 4.14 15.69 16.51
C ASP A 90 4.47 15.02 17.86
N THR A 91 5.75 15.04 18.29
CA THR A 91 6.14 14.65 19.66
C THR A 91 5.63 15.61 20.72
N ARG A 92 5.10 16.79 20.33
CA ARG A 92 4.49 17.72 21.29
C ARG A 92 3.19 17.14 21.86
N PRO A 93 2.96 17.28 23.18
CA PRO A 93 1.71 16.87 23.81
C PRO A 93 0.47 17.41 23.08
N GLY A 94 -0.54 16.57 22.87
CA GLY A 94 -1.80 16.95 22.21
C GLY A 94 -1.77 16.96 20.68
N SER A 95 -0.61 16.79 20.04
CA SER A 95 -0.50 16.85 18.58
C SER A 95 -1.18 15.65 17.92
N ILE A 96 -0.87 14.43 18.40
CA ILE A 96 -1.48 13.19 17.91
C ILE A 96 -2.99 13.23 18.12
N GLU A 97 -3.45 13.65 19.29
CA GLU A 97 -4.87 13.80 19.60
C GLU A 97 -5.58 14.74 18.63
N SER A 98 -5.00 15.92 18.38
CA SER A 98 -5.55 16.91 17.45
C SER A 98 -5.65 16.39 16.02
N ILE A 99 -4.64 15.64 15.55
CA ILE A 99 -4.66 15.03 14.22
C ILE A 99 -5.77 13.98 14.11
N LEU A 100 -5.84 13.06 15.08
CA LEU A 100 -6.79 11.96 15.05
C LEU A 100 -8.24 12.43 15.26
N ASP A 101 -8.46 13.48 16.06
CA ASP A 101 -9.76 14.13 16.21
C ASP A 101 -10.27 14.65 14.85
N ARG A 102 -9.41 15.31 14.07
CA ARG A 102 -9.74 15.80 12.71
C ARG A 102 -10.05 14.68 11.73
N ILE A 103 -9.36 13.55 11.86
CA ILE A 103 -9.58 12.37 11.05
C ILE A 103 -10.97 11.77 11.35
N VAL A 104 -11.28 11.54 12.63
CA VAL A 104 -12.61 11.04 13.05
C VAL A 104 -13.72 12.01 12.65
N ALA A 105 -13.49 13.32 12.78
CA ALA A 105 -14.46 14.34 12.41
C ALA A 105 -14.86 14.28 10.92
N LYS A 106 -13.95 13.83 10.04
CA LYS A 106 -14.23 13.61 8.61
C LYS A 106 -14.80 12.23 8.30
N GLY A 107 -15.10 11.43 9.33
CA GLY A 107 -15.75 10.12 9.21
C GLY A 107 -14.80 8.95 8.94
N TYR A 108 -13.49 9.13 8.97
CA TYR A 108 -12.55 8.03 8.76
C TYR A 108 -12.48 7.11 9.98
N ASN A 109 -12.51 5.80 9.77
CA ASN A 109 -12.36 4.77 10.81
C ASN A 109 -11.05 3.97 10.70
N ILE A 110 -10.20 4.28 9.71
CA ILE A 110 -8.88 3.66 9.54
C ILE A 110 -7.83 4.72 9.21
N VAL A 111 -6.62 4.55 9.75
CA VAL A 111 -5.45 5.38 9.44
C VAL A 111 -4.36 4.50 8.85
N TYR A 112 -3.86 4.86 7.68
CA TYR A 112 -2.66 4.29 7.09
C TYR A 112 -1.49 5.21 7.43
N LEU A 113 -0.79 4.87 8.51
CA LEU A 113 0.27 5.68 9.10
C LEU A 113 1.59 5.39 8.39
N GLU A 114 2.23 6.40 7.79
CA GLU A 114 3.55 6.27 7.19
C GLU A 114 4.60 6.02 8.28
N VAL A 115 5.07 4.79 8.38
CA VAL A 115 6.03 4.34 9.41
C VAL A 115 7.45 4.24 8.85
N PHE A 116 7.59 3.89 7.58
CA PHE A 116 8.88 3.83 6.92
C PHE A 116 8.78 4.39 5.50
N ALA A 117 9.47 5.50 5.26
CA ALA A 117 9.51 6.20 3.97
C ALA A 117 10.76 7.07 3.87
N ASP A 118 11.19 7.37 2.64
CA ASP A 118 12.26 8.33 2.34
C ASP A 118 13.57 8.10 3.14
N GLY A 119 13.85 6.85 3.52
CA GLY A 119 15.06 6.47 4.28
C GLY A 119 15.02 6.82 5.76
N GLN A 120 13.82 7.03 6.31
CA GLN A 120 13.59 7.29 7.73
C GLN A 120 12.51 6.38 8.29
N VAL A 121 12.59 6.10 9.59
CA VAL A 121 11.63 5.26 10.31
C VAL A 121 10.98 6.03 11.47
N LEU A 122 9.69 5.79 11.70
CA LEU A 122 8.91 6.35 12.81
C LEU A 122 9.12 5.58 14.13
N LEU A 123 10.38 5.22 14.43
CA LEU A 123 10.79 4.61 15.69
C LEU A 123 11.54 5.62 16.56
N PRO A 124 11.46 5.53 17.90
CA PRO A 124 12.20 6.41 18.81
C PRO A 124 13.72 6.30 18.58
N PRO A 125 14.47 7.42 18.51
CA PRO A 125 15.92 7.41 18.28
C PRO A 125 16.70 6.49 19.24
N ASN A 126 16.37 6.49 20.52
CA ASN A 126 17.07 5.70 21.55
C ASN A 126 16.68 4.22 21.56
N ASN A 127 15.66 3.82 20.78
CA ASN A 127 15.19 2.45 20.68
C ASN A 127 14.83 2.13 19.21
N ASN A 128 15.79 2.39 18.32
CA ASN A 128 15.72 2.09 16.90
C ASN A 128 16.85 1.10 16.54
N PRO A 129 16.54 -0.20 16.38
CA PRO A 129 17.55 -1.21 16.05
C PRO A 129 17.93 -1.23 14.55
N THR A 130 17.34 -0.35 13.74
CA THR A 130 17.46 -0.41 12.29
C THR A 130 18.66 0.39 11.77
N VAL A 131 18.99 0.21 10.49
CA VAL A 131 20.07 0.96 9.82
C VAL A 131 19.65 2.36 9.35
N TRP A 132 18.35 2.69 9.50
CA TRP A 132 17.78 3.97 9.11
C TRP A 132 17.63 4.90 10.30
N ASP A 133 17.73 6.19 10.02
CA ASP A 133 17.51 7.23 11.00
C ASP A 133 16.03 7.32 11.42
N SER A 134 15.80 7.76 12.65
CA SER A 134 14.47 8.18 13.07
C SER A 134 14.03 9.47 12.35
N VAL A 135 12.73 9.57 12.06
CA VAL A 135 12.04 10.82 11.70
C VAL A 135 12.11 11.85 12.84
N ILE A 136 12.24 11.40 14.09
CA ILE A 136 12.28 12.25 15.27
C ILE A 136 13.68 12.82 15.43
N LYS A 137 13.79 14.15 15.35
CA LYS A 137 15.04 14.90 15.42
C LYS A 137 15.11 15.88 16.59
N ASN A 138 14.01 16.09 17.32
CA ASN A 138 13.94 17.08 18.40
C ASN A 138 14.82 16.66 19.59
N PRO A 139 15.70 17.54 20.11
CA PRO A 139 16.40 17.30 21.37
C PRO A 139 15.41 17.03 22.50
N GLY A 140 15.66 16.01 23.32
CA GLY A 140 14.79 15.62 24.43
C GLY A 140 13.63 14.69 24.07
N ALA A 141 13.34 14.46 22.79
CA ALA A 141 12.30 13.53 22.33
C ALA A 141 12.84 12.13 21.96
N GLY A 142 14.07 11.79 22.35
CA GLY A 142 14.75 10.56 21.92
C GLY A 142 14.06 9.25 22.32
N ASN A 143 13.18 9.28 23.31
CA ASN A 143 12.39 8.13 23.78
C ASN A 143 10.92 8.17 23.31
N VAL A 144 10.50 9.20 22.58
CA VAL A 144 9.10 9.33 22.14
C VAL A 144 8.85 8.35 21.00
N ASP A 145 7.92 7.41 21.21
CA ASP A 145 7.51 6.42 20.21
C ASP A 145 6.21 6.88 19.54
N LEU A 146 6.32 7.62 18.43
CA LEU A 146 5.16 8.16 17.71
C LEU A 146 4.29 7.06 17.09
N LEU A 147 4.87 5.92 16.68
CA LEU A 147 4.12 4.78 16.19
C LEU A 147 3.22 4.21 17.29
N ALA A 148 3.79 3.89 18.46
CA ALA A 148 3.03 3.35 19.58
C ALA A 148 1.95 4.33 20.07
N GLN A 149 2.28 5.62 20.16
CA GLN A 149 1.32 6.65 20.56
C GLN A 149 0.16 6.80 19.56
N ALA A 150 0.45 6.77 18.25
CA ALA A 150 -0.58 6.87 17.23
C ALA A 150 -1.53 5.66 17.26
N ILE A 151 -1.01 4.45 17.48
CA ILE A 151 -1.83 3.22 17.66
C ILE A 151 -2.71 3.36 18.89
N GLU A 152 -2.13 3.66 20.06
CA GLU A 152 -2.87 3.78 21.32
C GLU A 152 -3.98 4.86 21.24
N GLN A 153 -3.64 6.04 20.73
CA GLN A 153 -4.57 7.15 20.59
C GLN A 153 -5.62 6.90 19.48
N GLY A 154 -5.26 6.14 18.44
CA GLY A 154 -6.19 5.69 17.42
C GLY A 154 -7.25 4.76 18.00
N HIS A 155 -6.84 3.76 18.79
CA HIS A 155 -7.74 2.82 19.45
C HIS A 155 -8.72 3.50 20.40
N LYS A 156 -8.28 4.53 21.16
CA LYS A 156 -9.17 5.35 22.01
C LYS A 156 -10.32 6.02 21.25
N ARG A 157 -10.17 6.20 19.94
CA ARG A 157 -11.14 6.80 19.01
C ARG A 157 -11.87 5.77 18.13
N GLY A 158 -11.63 4.47 18.36
CA GLY A 158 -12.18 3.40 17.52
C GLY A 158 -11.59 3.34 16.12
N LEU A 159 -10.41 3.93 15.89
CA LEU A 159 -9.68 3.82 14.63
C LEU A 159 -8.89 2.51 14.60
N LYS A 160 -8.83 1.85 13.43
CA LYS A 160 -7.73 0.93 13.12
C LYS A 160 -6.52 1.72 12.62
N VAL A 161 -5.30 1.33 12.98
CA VAL A 161 -4.06 1.97 12.55
C VAL A 161 -3.15 0.96 11.88
N TYR A 162 -2.93 1.13 10.57
CA TYR A 162 -2.06 0.27 9.78
C TYR A 162 -0.70 0.94 9.62
N ALA A 163 0.37 0.16 9.69
CA ALA A 163 1.71 0.62 9.38
C ALA A 163 1.94 0.57 7.87
N TRP A 164 2.10 1.73 7.24
CA TRP A 164 2.47 1.87 5.82
C TRP A 164 3.98 1.99 5.67
N LEU A 165 4.54 1.05 4.90
CA LEU A 165 5.98 0.84 4.74
C LEU A 165 6.37 0.88 3.27
N PHE A 166 7.39 1.65 2.92
CA PHE A 166 8.09 1.42 1.66
C PHE A 166 8.80 0.07 1.75
N SER A 167 8.84 -0.68 0.65
CA SER A 167 9.40 -2.03 0.61
C SER A 167 10.74 -2.04 -0.10
N LEU A 168 10.76 -1.87 -1.43
CA LEU A 168 12.03 -1.91 -2.16
C LEU A 168 12.69 -0.53 -2.30
N ASN A 169 12.00 0.56 -1.96
CA ASN A 169 12.58 1.89 -1.88
C ASN A 169 13.07 2.18 -0.44
N PHE A 170 14.38 2.06 -0.22
CA PHE A 170 15.03 2.29 1.07
C PHE A 170 15.47 3.75 1.32
N GLY A 171 15.24 4.64 0.35
CA GLY A 171 15.53 6.07 0.44
C GLY A 171 17.00 6.47 0.32
N TYR A 172 17.22 7.72 -0.10
CA TYR A 172 18.54 8.26 -0.46
C TYR A 172 19.64 8.08 0.58
N ALA A 173 19.34 8.25 1.87
CA ALA A 173 20.34 8.11 2.94
C ALA A 173 20.93 6.69 3.01
N TYR A 174 20.17 5.66 2.62
CA TYR A 174 20.65 4.28 2.57
C TYR A 174 21.75 4.10 1.51
N SER A 175 21.58 4.71 0.33
CA SER A 175 22.58 4.66 -0.75
C SER A 175 23.86 5.44 -0.47
N LEU A 176 23.92 6.27 0.58
CA LEU A 176 25.16 6.97 0.94
C LEU A 176 26.12 6.10 1.75
N LYS A 177 25.66 4.95 2.25
CA LYS A 177 26.46 4.01 3.04
C LYS A 177 27.40 3.22 2.11
N PRO A 178 28.73 3.32 2.24
CA PRO A 178 29.68 2.62 1.36
C PRO A 178 29.49 1.09 1.37
N GLU A 179 29.16 0.53 2.51
CA GLU A 179 28.91 -0.90 2.73
C GLU A 179 27.57 -1.41 2.16
N ARG A 180 26.75 -0.51 1.58
CA ARG A 180 25.44 -0.84 0.98
C ARG A 180 25.38 -0.65 -0.53
N GLN A 181 26.49 -0.29 -1.18
CA GLN A 181 26.51 -0.04 -2.64
C GLN A 181 26.12 -1.26 -3.49
N GLU A 182 26.50 -2.45 -3.05
CA GLU A 182 26.21 -3.72 -3.75
C GLU A 182 24.77 -4.20 -3.54
N VAL A 183 24.05 -3.60 -2.59
CA VAL A 183 22.66 -3.93 -2.25
C VAL A 183 21.68 -3.23 -3.19
N LEU A 184 22.12 -2.13 -3.82
CA LEU A 184 21.27 -1.32 -4.71
C LEU A 184 20.93 -2.08 -5.98
N ALA A 185 19.70 -1.94 -6.44
CA ALA A 185 19.30 -2.45 -7.75
C ALA A 185 20.06 -1.70 -8.85
N ARG A 186 20.52 -2.42 -9.88
CA ARG A 186 21.27 -1.85 -11.01
C ARG A 186 20.61 -2.19 -12.32
N ASN A 187 20.54 -1.22 -13.23
CA ASN A 187 20.18 -1.47 -14.61
C ASN A 187 21.38 -1.91 -15.46
N GLY A 188 21.12 -2.21 -16.72
CA GLY A 188 22.12 -2.65 -17.69
C GLY A 188 23.22 -1.65 -18.04
N LYS A 189 22.98 -0.37 -17.74
CA LYS A 189 23.94 0.73 -17.89
C LYS A 189 24.81 0.91 -16.63
N GLY A 190 24.62 0.06 -15.61
CA GLY A 190 25.31 0.15 -14.32
C GLY A 190 24.76 1.23 -13.39
N GLN A 191 23.62 1.86 -13.73
CA GLN A 191 23.01 2.92 -12.94
C GLN A 191 22.21 2.33 -11.77
N ASP A 192 22.21 3.01 -10.63
CA ASP A 192 21.17 2.85 -9.59
C ASP A 192 20.05 3.88 -9.77
N SER A 193 19.00 3.76 -8.96
CA SER A 193 17.87 4.68 -9.02
C SER A 193 18.23 6.13 -8.66
N THR A 194 19.26 6.40 -7.85
CA THR A 194 19.64 7.78 -7.47
C THR A 194 20.15 8.61 -8.65
N SER A 195 20.69 7.94 -9.66
CA SER A 195 21.14 8.54 -10.92
C SER A 195 20.10 8.48 -12.05
N PHE A 196 18.97 7.82 -11.83
CA PHE A 196 17.93 7.55 -12.84
C PHE A 196 16.62 8.29 -12.60
N VAL A 197 16.15 8.42 -11.35
CA VAL A 197 14.90 9.13 -11.05
C VAL A 197 15.13 10.64 -10.88
N ASP A 198 14.21 11.45 -11.41
CA ASP A 198 14.34 12.90 -11.45
C ASP A 198 14.44 13.56 -10.06
N ASP A 199 13.76 13.00 -9.06
CA ASP A 199 13.77 13.52 -7.69
C ASP A 199 15.01 13.11 -6.88
N ARG A 200 15.78 12.13 -7.38
CA ARG A 200 16.99 11.53 -6.77
C ARG A 200 16.82 11.05 -5.32
N SER A 201 15.60 11.04 -4.79
CA SER A 201 15.31 10.71 -3.38
C SER A 201 14.98 9.23 -3.20
N GLN A 202 14.66 8.54 -4.30
CA GLN A 202 14.27 7.13 -4.30
C GLN A 202 15.49 6.23 -4.52
N THR A 203 15.77 5.36 -3.55
CA THR A 203 16.85 4.37 -3.60
C THR A 203 16.26 2.98 -3.59
N PHE A 204 16.23 2.32 -4.75
CA PHE A 204 15.71 0.97 -4.88
C PHE A 204 16.80 -0.07 -4.62
N VAL A 205 16.47 -1.07 -3.81
CA VAL A 205 17.35 -2.21 -3.53
C VAL A 205 17.03 -3.41 -4.39
N ASP A 206 18.03 -4.27 -4.59
CA ASP A 206 17.87 -5.54 -5.26
C ASP A 206 17.03 -6.49 -4.39
N PRO A 207 15.84 -6.95 -4.85
CA PRO A 207 15.02 -7.87 -4.07
C PRO A 207 15.69 -9.22 -3.83
N TYR A 208 16.73 -9.60 -4.58
CA TYR A 208 17.54 -10.81 -4.38
C TYR A 208 18.69 -10.63 -3.38
N SER A 209 18.95 -9.40 -2.90
CA SER A 209 20.01 -9.17 -1.93
C SER A 209 19.63 -9.67 -0.54
N ASN A 210 20.42 -10.62 -0.01
CA ASN A 210 20.25 -11.10 1.37
C ASN A 210 20.45 -9.98 2.40
N GLN A 211 21.38 -9.05 2.16
CA GLN A 211 21.60 -7.92 3.06
C GLN A 211 20.40 -6.96 3.07
N ALA A 212 19.79 -6.67 1.91
CA ALA A 212 18.56 -5.87 1.87
C ALA A 212 17.44 -6.54 2.67
N ARG A 213 17.24 -7.85 2.47
CA ARG A 213 16.21 -8.62 3.17
C ARG A 213 16.44 -8.63 4.68
N GLN A 214 17.69 -8.77 5.12
CA GLN A 214 18.04 -8.76 6.54
C GLN A 214 17.80 -7.38 7.17
N ASP A 215 18.23 -6.29 6.51
CA ASP A 215 18.01 -4.93 6.99
C ASP A 215 16.49 -4.65 7.12
N TYR A 216 15.69 -5.09 6.14
CA TYR A 216 14.23 -4.94 6.17
C TYR A 216 13.54 -5.82 7.21
N LEU A 217 14.05 -7.03 7.45
CA LEU A 217 13.52 -7.93 8.48
C LEU A 217 13.61 -7.27 9.87
N ILE A 218 14.76 -6.67 10.21
CA ILE A 218 14.96 -5.97 11.49
C ILE A 218 13.97 -4.81 11.64
N LEU A 219 13.76 -4.05 10.56
CA LEU A 219 12.77 -2.97 10.51
C LEU A 219 11.34 -3.51 10.76
N LEU A 220 10.94 -4.53 10.01
CA LEU A 220 9.60 -5.11 10.13
C LEU A 220 9.35 -5.68 11.52
N GLU A 221 10.30 -6.42 12.09
CA GLU A 221 10.19 -6.96 13.45
C GLU A 221 10.03 -5.86 14.51
N ALA A 222 10.82 -4.78 14.41
CA ALA A 222 10.73 -3.64 15.34
C ALA A 222 9.36 -2.94 15.28
N ILE A 223 8.77 -2.85 14.08
CA ILE A 223 7.44 -2.28 13.85
C ILE A 223 6.35 -3.21 14.38
N LEU A 224 6.43 -4.52 14.11
CA LEU A 224 5.44 -5.50 14.55
C LEU A 224 5.37 -5.63 16.08
N GLN A 225 6.46 -5.32 16.80
CA GLN A 225 6.43 -5.22 18.27
C GLN A 225 5.42 -4.18 18.79
N ARG A 226 5.07 -3.16 18.00
CA ARG A 226 4.05 -2.15 18.36
C ARG A 226 2.62 -2.60 18.06
N ARG A 227 2.45 -3.78 17.42
CA ARG A 227 1.16 -4.41 17.12
C ARG A 227 0.19 -3.48 16.36
N PRO A 228 0.56 -3.00 15.16
CA PRO A 228 -0.40 -2.29 14.31
C PRO A 228 -1.58 -3.21 13.93
N ASP A 229 -2.72 -2.62 13.57
CA ASP A 229 -3.92 -3.36 13.16
C ASP A 229 -3.81 -3.96 11.74
N GLY A 230 -2.77 -3.58 11.00
CA GLY A 230 -2.45 -4.07 9.66
C GLY A 230 -1.12 -3.50 9.17
N VAL A 231 -0.57 -4.06 8.09
CA VAL A 231 0.66 -3.57 7.45
C VAL A 231 0.43 -3.41 5.95
N LEU A 232 0.78 -2.24 5.41
CA LEU A 232 0.71 -1.96 3.97
C LEU A 232 2.11 -1.86 3.39
N PHE A 233 2.39 -2.70 2.39
CA PHE A 233 3.63 -2.72 1.64
C PHE A 233 3.50 -1.89 0.37
N ASP A 234 4.22 -0.79 0.31
CA ASP A 234 4.30 0.10 -0.85
C ASP A 234 5.69 0.03 -1.50
N TYR A 235 5.85 0.59 -2.70
CA TYR A 235 7.08 0.51 -3.48
C TYR A 235 7.55 -0.94 -3.71
N ILE A 236 6.61 -1.88 -3.83
CA ILE A 236 6.84 -3.28 -4.23
C ILE A 236 6.98 -3.36 -5.75
N ARG A 237 8.00 -2.70 -6.28
CA ARG A 237 8.26 -2.50 -7.72
C ARG A 237 9.68 -1.98 -7.94
N TYR A 238 10.05 -1.80 -9.20
CA TYR A 238 11.25 -1.07 -9.60
C TYR A 238 10.98 0.43 -9.86
N PRO A 239 12.03 1.25 -10.03
CA PRO A 239 11.90 2.67 -10.38
C PRO A 239 10.98 2.89 -11.58
N ARG A 240 10.20 3.96 -11.53
CA ARG A 240 9.39 4.39 -12.68
C ARG A 240 10.25 5.30 -13.55
N GLY A 241 10.48 4.93 -14.80
CA GLY A 241 11.10 5.83 -15.77
C GLY A 241 10.11 6.82 -16.39
N THR A 242 10.64 7.85 -17.06
CA THR A 242 9.87 8.92 -17.73
C THR A 242 10.17 8.92 -19.23
N GLY A 243 9.27 9.47 -20.04
CA GLY A 243 9.43 9.49 -21.50
C GLY A 243 9.64 8.08 -22.08
N VAL A 244 10.74 7.89 -22.81
CA VAL A 244 11.10 6.59 -23.40
C VAL A 244 11.42 5.53 -22.33
N ASP A 245 11.97 5.94 -21.18
CA ASP A 245 12.33 5.02 -20.09
C ASP A 245 11.10 4.56 -19.26
N SER A 246 9.90 5.02 -19.62
CA SER A 246 8.65 4.54 -19.01
C SER A 246 8.28 3.11 -19.46
N VAL A 247 8.98 2.59 -20.47
CA VAL A 247 8.81 1.25 -21.02
C VAL A 247 10.12 0.49 -20.92
N ALA A 248 10.10 -0.71 -20.36
CA ALA A 248 11.19 -1.66 -20.45
C ALA A 248 10.94 -2.60 -21.65
N ASP A 249 11.73 -2.45 -22.71
CA ASP A 249 11.65 -3.29 -23.91
C ASP A 249 12.99 -3.92 -24.31
N ASN A 250 14.05 -3.61 -23.56
CA ASN A 250 15.36 -4.23 -23.63
C ASN A 250 15.79 -4.77 -22.26
N VAL A 251 16.59 -5.84 -22.25
CA VAL A 251 17.17 -6.38 -21.00
C VAL A 251 17.95 -5.33 -20.23
N GLN A 252 18.61 -4.38 -20.91
CA GLN A 252 19.38 -3.32 -20.27
C GLN A 252 18.52 -2.31 -19.49
N ASP A 253 17.21 -2.27 -19.73
CA ASP A 253 16.27 -1.42 -19.00
C ASP A 253 15.84 -2.05 -17.67
N LEU A 254 16.09 -3.35 -17.49
CA LEU A 254 15.73 -4.10 -16.29
C LEU A 254 16.73 -3.87 -15.16
N TRP A 255 16.22 -3.86 -13.93
CA TRP A 255 16.98 -3.59 -12.71
C TRP A 255 17.55 -4.87 -12.06
N ILE A 256 18.14 -5.74 -12.89
CA ILE A 256 18.58 -7.10 -12.52
C ILE A 256 20.11 -7.30 -12.64
N PHE A 257 20.89 -6.22 -12.72
CA PHE A 257 22.33 -6.26 -13.00
C PHE A 257 23.21 -6.15 -11.74
N SER A 258 22.61 -5.99 -10.57
CA SER A 258 23.32 -6.13 -9.29
C SER A 258 23.87 -7.56 -9.13
N PRO A 259 24.94 -7.75 -8.35
CA PRO A 259 25.58 -9.06 -8.21
C PRO A 259 24.61 -10.17 -7.79
N ALA A 260 23.70 -9.91 -6.85
CA ALA A 260 22.75 -10.89 -6.36
C ALA A 260 21.70 -11.29 -7.42
N SER A 261 21.04 -10.32 -8.07
CA SER A 261 20.15 -10.57 -9.20
C SER A 261 20.84 -11.33 -10.35
N ARG A 262 22.02 -10.86 -10.79
CA ARG A 262 22.77 -11.50 -11.88
C ARG A 262 23.08 -12.96 -11.56
N GLN A 263 23.59 -13.23 -10.36
CA GLN A 263 23.91 -14.59 -9.93
C GLN A 263 22.64 -15.45 -9.83
N ALA A 264 21.57 -14.91 -9.28
CA ALA A 264 20.29 -15.61 -9.17
C ALA A 264 19.71 -15.97 -10.54
N LEU A 265 19.81 -15.08 -11.53
CA LEU A 265 19.37 -15.33 -12.90
C LEU A 265 20.22 -16.39 -13.60
N ILE A 266 21.56 -16.30 -13.52
CA ILE A 266 22.45 -17.32 -14.10
C ILE A 266 22.16 -18.70 -13.49
N ASN A 267 21.88 -18.76 -12.19
CA ASN A 267 21.54 -20.00 -11.49
C ASN A 267 20.20 -20.61 -11.93
N ARG A 268 19.35 -19.88 -12.67
CA ARG A 268 18.15 -20.45 -13.30
C ARG A 268 18.48 -21.31 -14.51
N GLY A 269 19.69 -21.20 -15.07
CA GLY A 269 20.20 -22.12 -16.10
C GLY A 269 20.36 -23.54 -15.54
N LEU A 270 19.67 -24.49 -16.15
CA LEU A 270 19.62 -25.90 -15.72
C LEU A 270 20.74 -26.74 -16.35
N ASN A 271 21.38 -26.24 -17.41
CA ASN A 271 22.57 -26.82 -18.02
C ASN A 271 23.57 -25.74 -18.42
N ASN A 272 24.78 -26.12 -18.84
CA ASN A 272 25.85 -25.18 -19.13
C ASN A 272 25.56 -24.30 -20.35
N LYS A 273 24.91 -24.84 -21.40
CA LYS A 273 24.44 -24.03 -22.54
C LYS A 273 23.47 -22.93 -22.10
N GLY A 274 22.52 -23.26 -21.22
CA GLY A 274 21.57 -22.30 -20.67
C GLY A 274 22.27 -21.20 -19.88
N LYS A 275 23.16 -21.58 -18.95
CA LYS A 275 23.97 -20.62 -18.17
C LYS A 275 24.80 -19.71 -19.06
N PHE A 276 25.49 -20.28 -20.05
CA PHE A 276 26.30 -19.55 -21.00
C PHE A 276 25.49 -18.51 -21.77
N LEU A 277 24.32 -18.89 -22.32
CA LEU A 277 23.49 -17.96 -23.08
C LEU A 277 22.86 -16.86 -22.20
N ILE A 278 22.45 -17.19 -20.97
CA ILE A 278 21.96 -16.20 -19.99
C ILE A 278 23.06 -15.19 -19.67
N GLU A 279 24.26 -15.66 -19.34
CA GLU A 279 25.40 -14.80 -19.03
C GLU A 279 25.77 -13.92 -20.23
N ARG A 280 25.81 -14.49 -21.44
CA ARG A 280 26.09 -13.76 -22.67
C ARG A 280 25.06 -12.67 -22.93
N TYR A 281 23.78 -13.00 -22.75
CA TYR A 281 22.66 -12.06 -22.91
C TYR A 281 22.75 -10.88 -21.95
N LEU A 282 23.04 -11.14 -20.66
CA LEU A 282 23.23 -10.08 -19.67
C LEU A 282 24.46 -9.22 -19.98
N THR A 283 25.59 -9.82 -20.32
CA THR A 283 26.82 -9.07 -20.56
C THR A 283 26.76 -8.20 -21.81
N ARG A 284 26.08 -8.64 -22.88
CA ARG A 284 26.04 -7.93 -24.17
C ARG A 284 24.73 -7.19 -24.44
N GLY A 285 23.69 -7.43 -23.65
CA GLY A 285 22.32 -6.97 -23.91
C GLY A 285 21.59 -7.74 -25.02
N GLN A 286 22.27 -8.69 -25.67
CA GLN A 286 21.75 -9.52 -26.75
C GLN A 286 22.62 -10.76 -26.94
N ILE A 287 22.06 -11.80 -27.58
CA ILE A 287 22.82 -12.92 -28.13
C ILE A 287 22.93 -12.76 -29.65
N SER A 288 23.82 -13.52 -30.29
CA SER A 288 23.93 -13.68 -31.74
C SER A 288 23.82 -15.16 -32.17
N PRO A 289 23.65 -15.46 -33.47
CA PRO A 289 23.79 -16.83 -33.98
C PRO A 289 25.13 -17.49 -33.63
N ASP A 290 26.22 -16.71 -33.62
CA ASP A 290 27.55 -17.22 -33.27
C ASP A 290 27.64 -17.65 -31.81
N ASP A 291 26.93 -16.97 -30.91
CA ASP A 291 26.86 -17.37 -29.50
C ASP A 291 26.21 -18.77 -29.34
N ILE A 292 25.27 -19.15 -30.21
CA ILE A 292 24.65 -20.48 -30.19
C ILE A 292 25.63 -21.53 -30.69
N VAL A 293 26.34 -21.24 -31.79
CA VAL A 293 27.39 -22.11 -32.32
C VAL A 293 28.49 -22.31 -31.27
N GLU A 294 28.87 -21.25 -30.57
CA GLU A 294 29.85 -21.29 -29.50
C GLU A 294 29.36 -22.14 -28.33
N ALA A 295 28.12 -21.97 -27.88
CA ALA A 295 27.52 -22.78 -26.82
C ALA A 295 27.50 -24.28 -27.19
N ASP A 296 27.15 -24.61 -28.42
CA ASP A 296 27.14 -25.99 -28.92
C ASP A 296 28.56 -26.58 -28.98
N ARG A 297 29.55 -25.78 -29.39
CA ARG A 297 30.96 -26.20 -29.42
C ARG A 297 31.52 -26.41 -28.02
N LEU A 298 31.19 -25.54 -27.07
CA LEU A 298 31.67 -25.63 -25.68
C LEU A 298 31.03 -26.79 -24.92
N TYR A 299 29.78 -27.12 -25.24
CA TYR A 299 29.00 -28.14 -24.53
C TYR A 299 28.37 -29.15 -25.49
N PRO A 300 29.17 -29.93 -26.25
CA PRO A 300 28.67 -30.79 -27.32
C PRO A 300 27.83 -31.97 -26.82
N GLN A 301 27.98 -32.34 -25.54
CA GLN A 301 27.24 -33.45 -24.91
C GLN A 301 25.89 -33.02 -24.34
N GLU A 302 25.61 -31.71 -24.26
CA GLU A 302 24.33 -31.22 -23.75
C GLU A 302 23.28 -31.12 -24.87
N THR A 303 22.02 -31.29 -24.48
CA THR A 303 20.85 -31.09 -25.34
C THR A 303 20.64 -29.60 -25.65
N ALA A 304 19.39 -29.18 -25.88
CA ALA A 304 19.06 -27.77 -26.02
C ALA A 304 19.44 -26.97 -24.75
N PRO A 305 19.71 -25.66 -24.85
CA PRO A 305 19.86 -24.81 -23.68
C PRO A 305 18.64 -24.92 -22.76
N LEU A 306 18.84 -25.09 -21.45
CA LEU A 306 17.77 -25.25 -20.48
C LEU A 306 17.88 -24.22 -19.37
N TRP A 307 16.73 -23.69 -18.97
CA TRP A 307 16.54 -22.89 -17.76
C TRP A 307 15.16 -23.15 -17.17
N GLN A 308 14.95 -22.71 -15.93
CA GLN A 308 13.69 -22.87 -15.23
C GLN A 308 12.51 -22.39 -16.08
N GLY A 309 11.53 -23.27 -16.30
CA GLY A 309 10.31 -22.97 -17.07
C GLY A 309 10.42 -23.12 -18.58
N ARG A 310 11.63 -23.35 -19.14
CA ARG A 310 11.81 -23.58 -20.58
C ARG A 310 11.43 -25.01 -20.96
N ILE A 311 10.61 -25.16 -22.00
CA ILE A 311 10.30 -26.45 -22.62
C ILE A 311 10.79 -26.40 -24.07
N PRO A 312 11.96 -27.01 -24.39
CA PRO A 312 12.46 -27.05 -25.76
C PRO A 312 11.52 -27.81 -26.69
N LEU A 313 11.51 -27.46 -27.98
CA LEU A 313 10.80 -28.28 -28.96
C LEU A 313 11.48 -29.63 -29.18
N GLU A 314 10.67 -30.61 -29.60
CA GLU A 314 11.16 -31.86 -30.15
C GLU A 314 12.10 -31.56 -31.34
N GLU A 315 13.27 -32.20 -31.34
CA GLU A 315 14.30 -32.03 -32.37
C GLU A 315 14.83 -30.60 -32.55
N GLU A 316 14.74 -29.73 -31.52
CA GLU A 316 15.27 -28.35 -31.58
C GLU A 316 16.73 -28.30 -32.03
N MET A 317 17.55 -29.26 -31.60
CA MET A 317 18.96 -29.36 -31.96
C MET A 317 19.21 -29.69 -33.45
N LYS A 318 18.22 -30.24 -34.17
CA LYS A 318 18.27 -30.49 -35.62
C LYS A 318 17.88 -29.26 -36.45
N GLN A 319 17.31 -28.24 -35.81
CA GLN A 319 16.91 -27.01 -36.50
C GLN A 319 18.12 -26.14 -36.86
N SER A 320 17.94 -25.26 -37.85
CA SER A 320 18.97 -24.30 -38.22
C SER A 320 19.34 -23.39 -37.04
N VAL A 321 20.61 -22.94 -36.99
CA VAL A 321 21.08 -21.99 -35.98
C VAL A 321 20.21 -20.72 -35.96
N LYS A 322 19.78 -20.25 -37.13
CA LYS A 322 18.91 -19.08 -37.25
C LYS A 322 17.54 -19.29 -36.60
N THR A 323 16.90 -20.44 -36.83
CA THR A 323 15.61 -20.77 -36.21
C THR A 323 15.72 -20.85 -34.69
N ARG A 324 16.78 -21.52 -34.18
CA ARG A 324 17.06 -21.59 -32.74
C ARG A 324 17.32 -20.20 -32.16
N PHE A 325 18.05 -19.36 -32.87
CA PHE A 325 18.34 -17.98 -32.49
C PHE A 325 17.08 -17.14 -32.31
N ASP A 326 16.21 -17.13 -33.33
CA ASP A 326 15.01 -16.29 -33.31
C ASP A 326 14.08 -16.66 -32.13
N ARG A 327 14.03 -17.95 -31.76
CA ARG A 327 13.35 -18.42 -30.54
C ARG A 327 14.08 -18.02 -29.26
N LEU A 328 15.34 -18.41 -29.12
CA LEU A 328 16.11 -18.26 -27.88
C LEU A 328 16.22 -16.77 -27.48
N LYS A 329 16.32 -15.86 -28.46
CA LYS A 329 16.29 -14.42 -28.21
C LYS A 329 15.02 -13.99 -27.48
N LEU A 330 13.86 -14.45 -27.93
CA LEU A 330 12.56 -14.10 -27.33
C LEU A 330 12.37 -14.76 -25.96
N GLU A 331 12.74 -16.03 -25.84
CA GLU A 331 12.63 -16.75 -24.57
C GLU A 331 13.56 -16.19 -23.49
N LEU A 332 14.77 -15.73 -23.86
CA LEU A 332 15.67 -15.03 -22.94
C LEU A 332 15.09 -13.69 -22.49
N TRP A 333 14.48 -12.92 -23.39
CA TRP A 333 13.78 -11.69 -23.01
C TRP A 333 12.72 -11.96 -21.94
N PHE A 334 11.80 -12.90 -22.19
CA PHE A 334 10.76 -13.25 -21.23
C PHE A 334 11.31 -13.86 -19.94
N LEU A 335 12.38 -14.66 -20.00
CA LEU A 335 13.08 -15.15 -18.80
C LEU A 335 13.56 -13.98 -17.93
N THR A 336 14.19 -12.97 -18.53
CA THR A 336 14.73 -11.82 -17.78
C THR A 336 13.64 -10.94 -17.19
N VAL A 337 12.55 -10.72 -17.91
CA VAL A 337 11.37 -9.99 -17.38
C VAL A 337 10.72 -10.78 -16.25
N ALA A 338 10.51 -12.08 -16.42
CA ALA A 338 9.97 -12.95 -15.38
C ALA A 338 10.88 -12.98 -14.15
N HIS A 339 12.21 -12.98 -14.34
CA HIS A 339 13.17 -12.90 -13.25
C HIS A 339 13.05 -11.60 -12.45
N ALA A 340 12.93 -10.46 -13.12
CA ALA A 340 12.71 -9.17 -12.47
C ALA A 340 11.41 -9.18 -11.64
N ALA A 341 10.30 -9.60 -12.24
CA ALA A 341 9.00 -9.68 -11.56
C ALA A 341 9.03 -10.67 -10.39
N GLN A 342 9.64 -11.85 -10.55
CA GLN A 342 9.71 -12.87 -9.52
C GLN A 342 10.47 -12.39 -8.28
N GLY A 343 11.52 -11.58 -8.43
CA GLY A 343 12.24 -11.01 -7.29
C GLY A 343 11.32 -10.17 -6.40
N VAL A 344 10.50 -9.32 -7.02
CA VAL A 344 9.50 -8.50 -6.32
C VAL A 344 8.43 -9.38 -5.66
N ILE A 345 7.91 -10.38 -6.38
CA ILE A 345 6.88 -11.31 -5.88
C ILE A 345 7.39 -12.11 -4.69
N ASP A 346 8.59 -12.68 -4.77
CA ASP A 346 9.20 -13.46 -3.69
C ASP A 346 9.45 -12.59 -2.45
N TYR A 347 9.90 -11.35 -2.66
CA TYR A 347 10.12 -10.39 -1.59
C TYR A 347 8.83 -10.11 -0.82
N ILE A 348 7.76 -9.70 -1.51
CA ILE A 348 6.49 -9.41 -0.83
C ILE A 348 5.86 -10.66 -0.22
N SER A 349 5.96 -11.81 -0.88
CA SER A 349 5.45 -13.08 -0.35
C SER A 349 6.13 -13.47 0.96
N TYR A 350 7.44 -13.25 1.07
CA TYR A 350 8.18 -13.52 2.30
C TYR A 350 7.74 -12.61 3.45
N PHE A 351 7.76 -11.29 3.24
CA PHE A 351 7.50 -10.34 4.33
C PHE A 351 6.05 -10.31 4.76
N SER A 352 5.11 -10.42 3.82
CA SER A 352 3.69 -10.50 4.16
C SER A 352 3.35 -11.75 4.97
N ALA A 353 3.94 -12.91 4.63
CA ALA A 353 3.74 -14.13 5.41
C ALA A 353 4.23 -13.99 6.87
N LEU A 354 5.27 -13.18 7.13
CA LEU A 354 5.72 -12.89 8.51
C LEU A 354 4.70 -12.07 9.29
N VAL A 355 4.04 -11.11 8.63
CA VAL A 355 2.96 -10.28 9.22
C VAL A 355 1.74 -11.16 9.50
N GLU A 356 1.29 -11.94 8.51
CA GLU A 356 0.09 -12.78 8.61
C GLU A 356 0.24 -13.88 9.68
N ARG A 357 1.46 -14.41 9.88
CA ARG A 357 1.74 -15.38 10.96
C ARG A 357 1.53 -14.81 12.36
N GLN A 358 1.56 -13.49 12.53
CA GLN A 358 1.21 -12.83 13.80
C GLN A 358 -0.29 -12.53 13.92
N GLY A 359 -1.10 -12.95 12.95
CA GLY A 359 -2.53 -12.65 12.89
C GLY A 359 -2.84 -11.21 12.50
N ILE A 360 -1.87 -10.50 11.91
CA ILE A 360 -2.01 -9.12 11.45
C ILE A 360 -2.31 -9.14 9.93
N PRO A 361 -3.36 -8.44 9.45
CA PRO A 361 -3.62 -8.28 8.02
C PRO A 361 -2.45 -7.61 7.28
N ALA A 362 -2.18 -8.06 6.06
CA ALA A 362 -1.17 -7.48 5.18
C ALA A 362 -1.82 -7.00 3.88
N GLY A 363 -1.36 -5.87 3.35
CA GLY A 363 -1.85 -5.27 2.12
C GLY A 363 -0.73 -4.87 1.16
N ALA A 364 -1.04 -4.93 -0.13
CA ALA A 364 -0.15 -4.55 -1.23
C ALA A 364 -0.63 -3.26 -1.88
N VAL A 365 0.25 -2.25 -1.92
CA VAL A 365 -0.02 -0.96 -2.57
C VAL A 365 0.59 -0.96 -3.97
N PHE A 366 -0.23 -0.68 -4.98
CA PHE A 366 0.21 -0.78 -6.36
C PHE A 366 -0.52 0.17 -7.31
N PHE A 367 0.08 0.35 -8.48
CA PHE A 367 -0.57 1.05 -9.59
C PHE A 367 -1.32 0.06 -10.48
N PRO A 368 -2.61 0.30 -10.80
CA PRO A 368 -3.39 -0.56 -11.69
C PRO A 368 -2.70 -0.87 -13.04
N ASP A 369 -1.95 0.09 -13.56
CA ASP A 369 -1.22 -0.04 -14.83
C ASP A 369 0.23 -0.54 -14.68
N GLY A 370 0.68 -0.83 -13.45
CA GLY A 370 2.08 -1.15 -13.13
C GLY A 370 2.59 -2.49 -13.65
N ASN A 371 1.70 -3.38 -14.12
CA ASN A 371 2.02 -4.66 -14.76
C ASN A 371 1.67 -4.67 -16.27
N ARG A 372 1.42 -3.51 -16.88
CA ARG A 372 0.87 -3.44 -18.24
C ARG A 372 1.92 -3.80 -19.29
N LEU A 373 1.51 -4.58 -20.29
CA LEU A 373 2.24 -4.75 -21.56
C LEU A 373 2.14 -3.46 -22.41
N VAL A 374 3.25 -3.05 -23.00
CA VAL A 374 3.34 -1.87 -23.86
C VAL A 374 3.86 -2.30 -25.24
N GLY A 375 3.05 -2.04 -26.28
CA GLY A 375 3.34 -2.54 -27.63
C GLY A 375 3.29 -4.07 -27.69
N ASN A 376 4.21 -4.68 -28.46
CA ASN A 376 4.22 -6.13 -28.70
C ASN A 376 5.04 -6.92 -27.67
N GLN A 377 6.00 -6.27 -27.00
CA GLN A 377 6.97 -6.96 -26.13
C GLN A 377 7.49 -6.11 -24.96
N GLY A 378 7.12 -4.83 -24.89
CA GLY A 378 7.54 -3.95 -23.80
C GLY A 378 6.66 -4.10 -22.57
N PHE A 379 7.16 -3.65 -21.44
CA PHE A 379 6.46 -3.66 -20.16
C PHE A 379 6.54 -2.29 -19.51
N ASP A 380 5.58 -1.94 -18.66
CA ASP A 380 5.72 -0.78 -17.77
C ASP A 380 7.01 -0.93 -16.93
N SER A 381 7.86 0.10 -16.91
CA SER A 381 9.20 0.01 -16.32
C SER A 381 9.21 -0.26 -14.80
N ARG A 382 8.08 -0.08 -14.13
CA ARG A 382 7.92 -0.46 -12.72
C ARG A 382 7.95 -1.97 -12.51
N LEU A 383 7.54 -2.76 -13.51
CA LEU A 383 7.40 -4.23 -13.44
C LEU A 383 6.68 -4.69 -12.17
N GLN A 384 5.60 -4.01 -11.82
CA GLN A 384 4.83 -4.28 -10.62
C GLN A 384 3.77 -5.34 -10.91
N ALA A 385 4.16 -6.62 -10.89
CA ALA A 385 3.31 -7.78 -11.19
C ALA A 385 2.24 -8.07 -10.11
N TRP A 386 1.39 -7.08 -9.84
CA TRP A 386 0.45 -7.08 -8.72
C TRP A 386 -0.62 -8.17 -8.80
N ASP A 387 -0.93 -8.64 -10.01
CA ASP A 387 -1.84 -9.76 -10.27
C ASP A 387 -1.24 -11.13 -9.91
N SER A 388 0.05 -11.18 -9.56
CA SER A 388 0.74 -12.38 -9.08
C SER A 388 1.12 -12.29 -7.59
N PHE A 389 0.70 -11.25 -6.87
CA PHE A 389 0.92 -11.17 -5.43
C PHE A 389 0.07 -12.20 -4.66
N PRO A 390 0.47 -12.60 -3.44
CA PRO A 390 -0.30 -13.55 -2.65
C PRO A 390 -1.76 -13.13 -2.53
N ALA A 391 -2.68 -14.07 -2.78
CA ALA A 391 -4.11 -13.80 -2.79
C ALA A 391 -4.69 -13.44 -1.41
N SER A 392 -3.94 -13.71 -0.34
CA SER A 392 -4.26 -13.35 1.04
C SER A 392 -4.13 -11.85 1.33
N LEU A 393 -3.36 -11.12 0.51
CA LEU A 393 -3.14 -9.69 0.72
C LEU A 393 -4.37 -8.88 0.36
N GLU A 394 -4.65 -7.86 1.15
CA GLU A 394 -5.52 -6.77 0.72
C GLU A 394 -4.90 -6.02 -0.46
N TRP A 395 -5.70 -5.72 -1.47
CA TRP A 395 -5.25 -4.96 -2.64
C TRP A 395 -5.60 -3.49 -2.49
N HIS A 396 -4.57 -2.64 -2.47
CA HIS A 396 -4.69 -1.19 -2.34
C HIS A 396 -4.28 -0.49 -3.65
N PRO A 397 -5.12 -0.55 -4.71
CA PRO A 397 -4.79 0.08 -5.98
C PRO A 397 -4.86 1.60 -5.87
N MET A 398 -3.76 2.27 -6.18
CA MET A 398 -3.66 3.73 -6.29
C MET A 398 -4.44 4.23 -7.51
N SER A 399 -5.74 4.40 -7.33
CA SER A 399 -6.76 4.71 -8.35
C SER A 399 -7.01 6.21 -8.41
N TYR A 400 -5.93 6.93 -8.66
CA TYR A 400 -5.81 8.39 -8.58
C TYR A 400 -5.47 9.06 -9.93
N ALA A 401 -5.75 8.39 -11.05
CA ALA A 401 -5.57 8.95 -12.38
C ALA A 401 -6.23 10.33 -12.52
N ASN A 402 -5.61 11.19 -13.33
CA ASN A 402 -6.12 12.52 -13.60
C ASN A 402 -6.89 12.52 -14.93
N CYS A 403 -8.22 12.69 -14.91
CA CYS A 403 -8.98 12.69 -16.15
C CYS A 403 -10.30 13.48 -16.18
N ASN A 404 -10.42 14.53 -15.37
CA ASN A 404 -11.57 15.45 -15.31
C ASN A 404 -12.92 14.85 -14.89
N ASP A 405 -13.15 13.55 -15.11
CA ASP A 405 -14.34 12.80 -14.71
C ASP A 405 -13.98 11.58 -13.84
N THR A 406 -14.97 10.73 -13.54
CA THR A 406 -14.77 9.50 -12.74
C THR A 406 -14.39 8.28 -13.58
N THR A 407 -14.38 8.39 -14.91
CA THR A 407 -14.26 7.26 -15.84
C THR A 407 -12.94 6.53 -15.66
N CYS A 408 -11.82 7.25 -15.48
CA CYS A 408 -10.51 6.59 -15.36
C CYS A 408 -10.32 5.91 -14.02
N VAL A 409 -10.83 6.50 -12.94
CA VAL A 409 -10.80 5.88 -11.62
C VAL A 409 -11.61 4.57 -11.66
N VAL A 410 -12.81 4.61 -12.23
CA VAL A 410 -13.65 3.41 -12.39
C VAL A 410 -12.98 2.37 -13.30
N ASN A 411 -12.34 2.78 -14.39
CA ASN A 411 -11.64 1.86 -15.29
C ASN A 411 -10.38 1.24 -14.66
N GLN A 412 -9.64 2.01 -13.86
CA GLN A 412 -8.50 1.53 -13.08
C GLN A 412 -8.96 0.43 -12.10
N ILE A 413 -10.05 0.67 -11.38
CA ILE A 413 -10.63 -0.33 -10.47
C ILE A 413 -11.17 -1.52 -11.25
N LYS A 414 -11.83 -1.31 -12.40
CA LYS A 414 -12.33 -2.38 -13.28
C LYS A 414 -11.23 -3.35 -13.68
N ARG A 415 -10.06 -2.83 -14.07
CA ARG A 415 -8.88 -3.63 -14.43
C ARG A 415 -8.45 -4.53 -13.26
N VAL A 416 -8.38 -3.97 -12.05
CA VAL A 416 -7.96 -4.70 -10.85
C VAL A 416 -8.97 -5.77 -10.47
N VAL A 417 -10.27 -5.43 -10.46
CA VAL A 417 -11.35 -6.37 -10.15
C VAL A 417 -11.41 -7.51 -11.17
N ALA A 418 -11.13 -7.25 -12.45
CA ALA A 418 -11.14 -8.29 -13.48
C ALA A 418 -10.01 -9.33 -13.31
N SER A 419 -8.90 -8.95 -12.68
CA SER A 419 -7.79 -9.86 -12.35
C SER A 419 -7.95 -10.53 -10.98
N ARG A 420 -8.99 -10.19 -10.23
CA ARG A 420 -9.19 -10.63 -8.85
C ARG A 420 -9.76 -12.04 -8.79
N GLY A 421 -9.24 -12.86 -7.87
CA GLY A 421 -9.96 -14.05 -7.40
C GLY A 421 -11.18 -13.68 -6.54
N ASN A 422 -12.00 -14.66 -6.16
CA ASN A 422 -13.21 -14.39 -5.36
C ASN A 422 -12.91 -13.89 -3.93
N GLN A 423 -11.67 -14.05 -3.42
CA GLN A 423 -11.35 -13.89 -1.99
C GLN A 423 -10.50 -12.67 -1.62
N THR A 424 -9.98 -11.90 -2.58
CA THR A 424 -9.04 -10.81 -2.30
C THR A 424 -9.78 -9.49 -2.04
N PRO A 425 -9.64 -8.83 -0.88
CA PRO A 425 -10.24 -7.51 -0.65
C PRO A 425 -9.62 -6.45 -1.58
N VAL A 426 -10.42 -5.55 -2.14
CA VAL A 426 -9.93 -4.42 -2.96
C VAL A 426 -10.35 -3.13 -2.28
N ILE A 427 -9.38 -2.31 -1.93
CA ILE A 427 -9.55 -1.04 -1.22
C ILE A 427 -8.92 0.06 -2.08
N PRO A 428 -9.67 0.64 -3.05
CA PRO A 428 -9.12 1.67 -3.92
C PRO A 428 -8.67 2.90 -3.13
N ALA A 429 -7.47 3.39 -3.43
CA ALA A 429 -6.98 4.67 -2.92
C ALA A 429 -7.30 5.79 -3.91
N LEU A 430 -8.09 6.78 -3.46
CA LEU A 430 -8.55 7.90 -4.26
C LEU A 430 -7.79 9.17 -3.87
N ALA A 431 -7.56 10.05 -4.84
CA ALA A 431 -6.98 11.36 -4.58
C ALA A 431 -8.00 12.47 -4.86
N GLY A 432 -8.09 13.46 -3.98
CA GLY A 432 -9.04 14.56 -4.13
C GLY A 432 -9.37 15.26 -2.82
N LEU A 433 -10.37 16.14 -2.88
CA LEU A 433 -10.91 16.88 -1.75
C LEU A 433 -12.40 16.59 -1.58
N TRP A 434 -12.90 16.76 -0.36
CA TRP A 434 -14.33 16.76 -0.07
C TRP A 434 -14.99 18.04 -0.61
N GLY A 435 -16.21 17.93 -1.11
CA GLY A 435 -17.07 19.04 -1.51
C GLY A 435 -16.66 19.80 -2.77
N GLN A 436 -15.47 19.57 -3.33
CA GLN A 436 -14.96 20.32 -4.47
C GLN A 436 -13.99 19.50 -5.35
N PRO A 437 -13.93 19.79 -6.66
CA PRO A 437 -12.91 19.22 -7.53
C PRO A 437 -11.52 19.77 -7.19
N TYR A 438 -10.48 18.99 -7.49
CA TYR A 438 -9.09 19.38 -7.25
C TYR A 438 -8.14 18.80 -8.30
N ASN A 439 -7.32 19.64 -8.93
CA ASN A 439 -6.35 19.24 -9.96
C ASN A 439 -6.94 18.26 -10.99
N ASN A 440 -8.05 18.66 -11.63
CA ASN A 440 -8.74 17.87 -12.66
C ASN A 440 -9.28 16.51 -12.16
N ARG A 441 -9.57 16.41 -10.86
CA ARG A 441 -10.29 15.28 -10.26
C ARG A 441 -11.62 15.74 -9.69
N PRO A 442 -12.71 14.97 -9.86
CA PRO A 442 -13.96 15.20 -9.15
C PRO A 442 -13.77 15.14 -7.63
N SER A 443 -14.74 15.66 -6.87
CA SER A 443 -14.72 15.55 -5.41
C SER A 443 -14.75 14.08 -4.97
N LEU A 444 -14.30 13.81 -3.75
CA LEU A 444 -14.24 12.45 -3.20
C LEU A 444 -15.63 11.78 -3.18
N GLU A 445 -16.69 12.52 -2.87
CA GLU A 445 -18.07 12.02 -2.87
C GLU A 445 -18.51 11.56 -4.26
N VAL A 446 -18.17 12.33 -5.30
CA VAL A 446 -18.50 12.00 -6.69
C VAL A 446 -17.74 10.76 -7.14
N GLN A 447 -16.46 10.65 -6.77
CA GLN A 447 -15.65 9.46 -7.05
C GLN A 447 -16.22 8.22 -6.34
N MET A 448 -16.52 8.30 -5.05
CA MET A 448 -17.09 7.20 -4.27
C MET A 448 -18.48 6.78 -4.79
N ALA A 449 -19.34 7.73 -5.19
CA ALA A 449 -20.64 7.42 -5.77
C ALA A 449 -20.52 6.64 -7.09
N ALA A 450 -19.57 7.03 -7.95
CA ALA A 450 -19.30 6.31 -9.20
C ALA A 450 -18.77 4.89 -8.94
N ILE A 451 -17.90 4.71 -7.94
CA ILE A 451 -17.39 3.40 -7.54
C ILE A 451 -18.51 2.52 -6.98
N ARG A 452 -19.35 3.06 -6.08
CA ARG A 452 -20.51 2.33 -5.54
C ARG A 452 -21.44 1.82 -6.63
N LEU A 453 -21.69 2.64 -7.65
CA LEU A 453 -22.55 2.28 -8.77
C LEU A 453 -21.92 1.17 -9.62
N ALA A 454 -20.61 1.25 -9.89
CA ALA A 454 -19.91 0.29 -10.74
C ALA A 454 -19.56 -1.02 -10.02
N PHE A 455 -19.28 -0.96 -8.71
CA PHE A 455 -18.76 -2.04 -7.88
C PHE A 455 -19.42 -2.02 -6.49
N PRO A 456 -20.71 -2.40 -6.37
CA PRO A 456 -21.45 -2.30 -5.11
C PRO A 456 -20.89 -3.19 -3.99
N SER A 457 -20.01 -4.14 -4.31
CA SER A 457 -19.33 -5.01 -3.35
C SER A 457 -18.02 -4.44 -2.80
N ILE A 458 -17.55 -3.26 -3.25
CA ILE A 458 -16.35 -2.60 -2.72
C ILE A 458 -16.79 -1.64 -1.62
N ASP A 459 -16.88 -2.11 -0.38
CA ASP A 459 -17.32 -1.35 0.79
C ASP A 459 -16.17 -0.72 1.61
N SER A 460 -14.95 -0.78 1.08
CA SER A 460 -13.74 -0.20 1.66
C SER A 460 -13.03 0.72 0.68
N ILE A 461 -12.72 1.96 1.08
CA ILE A 461 -12.02 2.98 0.26
C ILE A 461 -10.99 3.72 1.13
N SER A 462 -9.86 4.12 0.53
CA SER A 462 -8.91 5.02 1.19
C SER A 462 -8.70 6.33 0.43
N HIS A 463 -8.33 7.40 1.14
CA HIS A 463 -8.13 8.72 0.55
C HIS A 463 -6.68 9.22 0.72
N PHE A 464 -5.96 9.37 -0.38
CA PHE A 464 -4.61 9.95 -0.44
C PHE A 464 -4.71 11.47 -0.65
N ALA A 465 -4.31 12.33 0.28
CA ALA A 465 -3.82 12.05 1.64
C ALA A 465 -4.26 13.15 2.63
N PHE A 466 -4.05 12.94 3.93
CA PHE A 466 -4.41 13.91 4.99
C PHE A 466 -3.83 15.31 4.71
N SER A 467 -2.60 15.38 4.23
CA SER A 467 -1.91 16.62 3.88
C SER A 467 -2.57 17.42 2.75
N TRP A 468 -3.38 16.78 1.91
CA TRP A 468 -4.13 17.46 0.85
C TRP A 468 -5.44 18.04 1.39
N GLN A 469 -6.06 17.34 2.34
CA GLN A 469 -7.32 17.75 2.95
C GLN A 469 -7.14 18.81 4.04
N GLU A 470 -5.97 18.84 4.69
CA GLU A 470 -5.63 19.76 5.78
C GLU A 470 -4.25 20.44 5.55
N PRO A 471 -4.02 21.13 4.41
CA PRO A 471 -2.68 21.54 3.98
C PRO A 471 -2.02 22.57 4.88
N GLN A 472 -2.80 23.49 5.47
CA GLN A 472 -2.27 24.49 6.40
C GLN A 472 -1.87 23.86 7.73
N PHE A 473 -2.74 22.98 8.26
CA PHE A 473 -2.47 22.24 9.49
C PHE A 473 -1.27 21.30 9.32
N ASP A 474 -1.21 20.55 8.21
CA ASP A 474 -0.07 19.69 7.88
C ASP A 474 1.25 20.48 7.83
N ARG A 475 1.26 21.64 7.16
CA ARG A 475 2.44 22.50 7.08
C ARG A 475 2.90 22.98 8.46
N ALA A 476 1.97 23.36 9.33
CA ALA A 476 2.28 23.80 10.70
C ALA A 476 2.86 22.67 11.57
N ARG A 477 2.58 21.40 11.25
CA ARG A 477 3.18 20.24 11.93
C ARG A 477 4.56 19.88 11.40
N ARG A 478 4.95 20.29 10.20
CA ARG A 478 6.27 19.95 9.64
C ARG A 478 7.42 20.66 10.35
N PHE A 479 7.19 21.92 10.71
CA PHE A 479 8.20 22.79 11.28
C PHE A 479 7.69 23.40 12.56
N CYS A 480 8.48 23.30 13.61
CA CYS A 480 8.22 23.94 14.87
C CYS A 480 9.46 24.68 15.32
N GLN A 481 9.26 25.89 15.82
CA GLN A 481 10.31 26.59 16.55
C GLN A 481 10.52 25.80 17.84
N MET A 482 11.76 25.35 18.05
CA MET A 482 12.18 24.63 19.25
C MET A 482 12.52 25.63 20.36
#